data_AF-A0A519GL01-F1
#
_entry.id   AF-A0A519GL01-F1
#
_cell.length_a   1.000
_cell.length_b   1.000
_cell.length_c   1.000
_cell.angle_alpha   90.00
_cell.angle_beta   90.00
_cell.angle_gamma   90.00
#
_symmetry.space_group_name_H-M   'P 1'
#
loop_
_entity.id
_entity.type
_entity.pdbx_description
1 polymer ?
#
loop_
_entity_poly.entity_id
_entity_poly.type
_entity_poly.pdbx_seq_one_letter_code
_entity_poly.pdbx_strand_id
1 'polypeptide(L)' 'MTTWGASSEVGRLRTVMLHRPGQELARLTPRNNDSLLFDGIPWLGRAQDE' A
#
# COMPACT_ATOMS: atom_id res chain seq x y z
N MET A 1 23.98 17.08 -3.58
CA MET A 1 23.02 16.17 -2.92
C MET A 1 21.64 16.80 -3.02
N THR A 2 20.63 16.05 -3.46
CA THR A 2 19.25 16.56 -3.54
C THR A 2 18.63 16.50 -2.14
N THR A 3 18.11 17.62 -1.64
CA THR A 3 17.36 17.65 -0.38
C THR A 3 15.91 17.23 -0.64
N TRP A 4 15.43 16.23 0.11
CA TRP A 4 14.04 15.78 0.07
C TRP A 4 13.14 16.65 0.97
N GLY A 5 11.87 16.80 0.61
CA GLY A 5 10.90 17.53 1.43
C GLY A 5 9.48 17.52 0.85
N ALA A 6 8.50 17.71 1.73
CA ALA A 6 7.08 17.86 1.39
C ALA A 6 6.52 19.08 2.11
N SER A 7 6.21 20.14 1.38
CA SER A 7 5.72 21.42 1.92
C SER A 7 4.28 21.76 1.50
N SER A 8 3.65 20.92 0.68
CA SER A 8 2.26 21.04 0.24
C SER A 8 1.70 19.66 -0.07
N GLU A 9 0.45 19.42 0.29
CA GLU A 9 -0.29 18.18 0.00
C GLU A 9 -0.96 18.20 -1.39
N VAL A 10 -1.07 19.37 -2.02
CA VAL A 10 -1.79 19.58 -3.30
C VAL A 10 -0.91 20.16 -4.43
N GLY A 11 0.36 20.43 -4.14
CA GLY A 11 1.34 20.88 -5.13
C GLY A 11 1.79 19.77 -6.10
N ARG A 12 2.59 20.13 -7.10
CA ARG A 12 3.11 19.14 -8.07
C ARG A 12 4.01 18.12 -7.39
N LEU A 13 3.62 16.85 -7.45
CA LEU A 13 4.41 15.72 -6.97
C LEU A 13 5.69 15.56 -7.82
N ARG A 14 6.84 15.45 -7.15
CA ARG A 14 8.17 15.29 -7.81
C ARG A 14 8.75 13.89 -7.64
N THR A 15 8.55 13.29 -6.48
CA THR A 15 9.03 11.96 -6.15
C THR A 15 8.07 11.33 -5.14
N VAL A 16 7.82 10.04 -5.30
CA VAL A 16 6.93 9.25 -4.45
C VAL A 16 7.56 7.89 -4.18
N MET A 17 7.31 7.35 -3.00
CA MET A 17 7.62 5.96 -2.66
C MET A 17 6.33 5.16 -2.70
N LEU A 18 6.35 4.03 -3.39
CA LEU A 18 5.23 3.11 -3.52
C LEU A 18 5.70 1.71 -3.13
N HIS A 19 4.79 0.88 -2.62
CA HIS A 19 5.01 -0.53 -2.38
C HIS A 19 3.96 -1.33 -3.16
N ARG A 20 4.41 -2.28 -3.99
CA ARG A 20 3.52 -3.17 -4.73
C ARG A 20 3.10 -4.31 -3.80
N PRO A 21 1.79 -4.62 -3.67
CA PRO A 21 1.35 -5.73 -2.84
C PRO A 21 2.01 -7.05 -3.25
N GLY A 22 2.50 -7.80 -2.27
CA GLY A 22 3.19 -9.07 -2.44
C GLY A 22 2.52 -10.22 -1.69
N GLN A 23 3.33 -11.25 -1.43
CA GLN A 23 2.88 -12.48 -0.76
C GLN A 23 2.38 -12.26 0.68
N GLU A 24 2.62 -11.08 1.27
CA GLU A 24 2.02 -10.69 2.54
C GLU A 24 0.49 -10.73 2.50
N LEU A 25 -0.15 -10.33 1.40
CA LEU A 25 -1.62 -10.38 1.29
C LEU A 25 -2.15 -11.81 1.17
N ALA A 26 -1.36 -12.73 0.62
CA ALA A 26 -1.75 -14.14 0.52
C ALA A 26 -1.83 -14.86 1.89
N ARG A 27 -1.34 -14.22 2.96
CA ARG A 27 -1.37 -14.75 4.33
C ARG A 27 -2.61 -14.31 5.12
N LEU A 28 -3.44 -13.45 4.53
CA LEU A 28 -4.68 -13.00 5.14
C LEU A 28 -5.73 -14.11 5.11
N THR A 29 -6.44 -14.24 6.22
CA THR A 29 -7.50 -15.23 6.44
C THR A 29 -8.67 -14.53 7.13
N PRO A 30 -9.88 -15.10 7.08
CA PRO A 30 -11.03 -14.52 7.79
C PRO A 30 -10.85 -14.44 9.32
N ARG A 31 -9.85 -15.16 9.86
CA ARG A 31 -9.59 -15.20 11.31
C ARG A 31 -8.60 -14.13 11.76
N ASN A 32 -7.77 -13.59 10.87
CA ASN A 32 -6.69 -12.67 11.22
C ASN A 32 -6.79 -11.28 10.55
N ASN A 33 -7.65 -11.09 9.55
CA ASN A 33 -7.77 -9.84 8.80
C ASN A 33 -8.03 -8.63 9.72
N ASP A 34 -9.00 -8.72 10.64
CA ASP A 34 -9.39 -7.60 11.52
C ASP A 34 -8.23 -7.21 12.43
N SER A 35 -7.51 -8.20 12.96
CA SER A 35 -6.31 -7.97 13.79
C SER A 35 -5.13 -7.38 13.00
N LEU A 36 -5.12 -7.58 11.67
CA LEU A 36 -4.12 -7.04 10.75
C LEU A 36 -4.60 -5.76 10.07
N LEU A 37 -5.71 -5.17 10.54
CA LEU A 37 -6.27 -3.90 10.06
C LEU A 37 -6.78 -3.95 8.62
N PHE A 38 -7.26 -5.11 8.18
CA PHE A 38 -7.92 -5.28 6.89
C PHE A 38 -9.43 -5.46 7.07
N ASP A 39 -10.21 -4.59 6.42
CA ASP A 39 -11.68 -4.64 6.40
C ASP A 39 -12.23 -5.87 5.63
N GLY A 40 -11.37 -6.61 4.93
CA GLY A 40 -11.72 -7.82 4.19
C GLY A 40 -10.49 -8.50 3.59
N ILE A 41 -10.69 -9.65 2.93
CA ILE A 41 -9.57 -10.39 2.31
C ILE A 41 -9.37 -9.88 0.87
N PRO A 42 -8.24 -9.23 0.58
CA PRO A 42 -7.96 -8.72 -0.76
C PRO A 42 -7.62 -9.85 -1.72
N TRP A 43 -7.99 -9.68 -2.99
CA TRP A 43 -7.53 -10.57 -4.05
C TRP A 43 -6.18 -10.10 -4.57
N LEU A 44 -5.09 -10.81 -4.21
CA LEU A 44 -3.72 -10.40 -4.52
C LEU A 44 -3.48 -10.14 -6.02
N GLY A 45 -4.01 -10.97 -6.92
CA GLY A 45 -3.83 -10.78 -8.37
C GLY A 45 -4.37 -9.44 -8.84
N ARG A 46 -5.62 -9.13 -8.47
CA ARG A 46 -6.23 -7.83 -8.79
C ARG A 46 -5.52 -6.67 -8.09
N ALA A 47 -5.12 -6.83 -6.83
CA ALA A 47 -4.39 -5.79 -6.10
C ALA A 47 -3.01 -5.45 -6.70
N GLN A 48 -2.44 -6.33 -7.53
CA GLN A 48 -1.21 -6.05 -8.27
C GLN A 48 -1.46 -5.40 -9.64
N ASP A 49 -2.65 -5.60 -10.21
CA ASP A 49 -3.04 -5.07 -11.52
C ASP A 49 -3.56 -3.61 -11.43
N GLU A 50 -4.07 -3.20 -10.26
CA GLU A 50 -4.46 -1.82 -9.92
C GLU A 50 -3.24 -0.90 -9.68
#